data_AF-A0AAD0USX4-F1
#
_entry.id   AF-A0AAD0USX4-F1
#
_cell.length_a   1.000
_cell.length_b   1.000
_cell.length_c   1.000
_cell.angle_alpha   90.00
_cell.angle_beta   90.00
_cell.angle_gamma   90.00
#
_symmetry.space_group_name_H-M   'P 1'
#
loop_
_entity.id
_entity.type
_entity.pdbx_description
1 polymer ?
#
loop_
_entity_poly.entity_id
_entity_poly.type
_entity_poly.pdbx_seq_one_letter_code
_entity_poly.pdbx_strand_id
1 'polypeptide(L)' 'MTYPAYAKECGFVLLFFIPIGINGRFAKAYSKISAQAKDGILSQISLEESWYYGFIGTGYCTTITALVTRESSP' A
#
# COMPACT_ATOMS: atom_id res chain seq x y z
N MET A 1 -4.55 22.01 5.09
CA MET A 1 -4.36 21.00 6.16
C MET A 1 -3.53 19.85 5.60
N THR A 2 -2.51 19.40 6.34
CA THR A 2 -1.66 18.26 5.95
C THR A 2 -1.78 17.16 7.00
N TYR A 3 -1.99 15.91 6.56
CA TYR A 3 -2.14 14.76 7.46
C TYR A 3 -1.53 13.48 6.87
N PRO A 4 -1.09 12.52 7.70
CA PRO A 4 -0.52 11.26 7.21
C PRO A 4 -1.60 10.34 6.64
N ALA A 5 -1.25 9.60 5.58
CA ALA A 5 -2.07 8.56 4.98
C ALA A 5 -1.28 7.24 4.91
N TYR A 6 -2.00 6.13 5.01
CA TYR A 6 -1.42 4.79 5.12
C TYR A 6 -2.28 3.77 4.38
N ALA A 7 -1.66 2.93 3.56
CA ALA A 7 -2.32 1.78 2.96
C ALA A 7 -1.43 0.55 2.99
N LYS A 8 -2.05 -0.61 3.20
CA LYS A 8 -1.37 -1.91 3.15
C LYS A 8 -2.20 -2.91 2.35
N GLU A 9 -1.52 -3.71 1.54
CA GLU A 9 -2.09 -4.88 0.87
C GLU A 9 -1.11 -6.04 0.99
N CYS A 10 -1.63 -7.23 1.30
CA CYS A 10 -0.83 -8.44 1.44
C CYS A 10 -1.30 -9.54 0.49
N GLY A 11 -0.38 -10.43 0.13
CA GLY A 11 -0.65 -11.66 -0.60
C GLY A 11 0.20 -12.80 -0.05
N PHE A 12 -0.28 -14.03 -0.19
CA PHE A 12 0.39 -15.22 0.33
C PHE A 12 0.83 -16.12 -0.83
N VAL A 13 2.13 -16.43 -0.90
CA VAL A 13 2.70 -17.38 -1.85
C VAL A 13 2.67 -18.76 -1.22
N LEU A 14 1.85 -19.66 -1.75
CA LEU A 14 1.86 -21.06 -1.34
C LEU A 14 3.05 -21.79 -2.00
N LEU A 15 3.94 -22.35 -1.19
CA LEU A 15 5.06 -23.20 -1.61
C LEU A 15 5.96 -22.62 -2.73
N PHE A 16 6.09 -21.29 -2.83
CA PHE A 16 6.83 -20.60 -3.90
C PHE A 16 6.38 -20.89 -5.35
N PHE A 17 5.24 -21.57 -5.53
CA PHE A 17 4.81 -22.04 -6.85
C PHE A 17 3.71 -21.16 -7.46
N ILE A 18 2.87 -20.54 -6.62
CA ILE A 18 1.74 -19.73 -7.08
C ILE A 18 2.14 -18.25 -7.12
N PRO A 19 2.16 -17.59 -8.30
CA PRO A 19 2.51 -16.17 -8.40
C PRO A 19 1.46 -15.30 -7.69
N ILE A 20 1.91 -14.38 -6.84
CA ILE A 20 1.04 -13.53 -6.00
C ILE A 20 0.60 -12.20 -6.64
N GLY A 21 0.63 -12.10 -7.97
CA GLY A 21 0.15 -10.92 -8.68
C GLY A 21 0.70 -9.61 -8.11
N ILE A 22 2.04 -9.50 -8.01
CA ILE A 22 2.77 -8.41 -7.34
C ILE A 22 2.27 -7.03 -7.79
N ASN A 23 2.12 -6.82 -9.10
CA ASN A 23 1.62 -5.57 -9.66
C ASN A 23 0.19 -5.24 -9.19
N GLY A 24 -0.65 -6.26 -9.05
CA GLY A 24 -2.01 -6.12 -8.52
C GLY A 24 -2.00 -5.69 -7.04
N ARG A 25 -1.05 -6.18 -6.25
CA ARG A 25 -0.88 -5.76 -4.84
C ARG A 25 -0.50 -4.29 -4.74
N PHE A 26 0.46 -3.85 -5.56
CA PHE A 26 0.84 -2.44 -5.66
C PHE A 26 -0.33 -1.55 -6.09
N ALA A 27 -1.05 -1.94 -7.16
CA ALA A 27 -2.20 -1.19 -7.65
C ALA A 27 -3.31 -1.07 -6.60
N LYS A 28 -3.58 -2.15 -5.84
CA LYS A 28 -4.55 -2.14 -4.74
C LYS A 28 -4.10 -1.25 -3.57
N ALA A 29 -2.84 -1.35 -3.14
CA ALA A 29 -2.30 -0.50 -2.09
C ALA A 29 -2.35 0.98 -2.50
N TYR A 30 -2.01 1.29 -3.75
CA TYR A 30 -2.08 2.64 -4.30
C TYR A 30 -3.53 3.15 -4.36
N SER A 31 -4.46 2.34 -4.89
CA SER A 31 -5.89 2.70 -4.92
C SER A 31 -6.44 3.03 -3.53
N LYS A 32 -6.06 2.26 -2.50
CA LYS A 32 -6.45 2.51 -1.10
C LYS A 32 -5.91 3.83 -0.54
N ILE A 33 -4.66 4.20 -0.85
CA ILE A 33 -4.09 5.47 -0.35
C ILE A 33 -4.61 6.67 -1.15
N SER A 34 -4.82 6.53 -2.46
CA SER A 34 -5.45 7.56 -3.30
C SER A 34 -6.87 7.88 -2.83
N ALA A 35 -7.65 6.88 -2.42
CA ALA A 35 -8.98 7.09 -1.86
C ALA A 35 -8.98 7.93 -0.56
N GLN A 36 -7.89 7.89 0.22
CA GLN A 36 -7.73 8.70 1.44
C GLN A 36 -7.38 10.16 1.13
N ALA A 37 -6.78 10.44 -0.03
CA ALA A 37 -6.46 11.78 -0.46
C ALA A 37 -7.72 12.58 -0.83
N LYS A 38 -8.76 11.90 -1.37
CA LYS A 38 -9.95 12.55 -1.97
C LYS A 38 -9.48 13.62 -2.98
N ASP A 39 -9.81 14.89 -2.76
CA ASP A 39 -9.39 16.02 -3.60
C ASP A 39 -8.03 16.61 -3.18
N GLY A 40 -7.31 15.93 -2.29
CA GLY A 40 -5.98 16.30 -1.82
C GLY A 40 -4.85 15.74 -2.66
N ILE A 41 -3.65 16.29 -2.45
CA ILE A 41 -2.43 15.86 -3.11
C ILE A 41 -1.66 14.93 -2.18
N LEU A 42 -1.31 13.74 -2.69
CA LEU A 42 -0.36 12.84 -2.03
C LEU A 42 1.06 13.32 -2.29
N SER A 43 1.86 13.38 -1.24
CA SER A 43 3.27 13.81 -1.27
C SER A 43 4.10 12.95 -0.30
N GLN A 44 5.42 12.97 -0.45
CA GLN A 44 6.35 12.18 0.38
C GLN A 44 5.96 10.70 0.44
N ILE A 45 5.62 10.14 -0.72
CA ILE A 45 5.17 8.76 -0.82
C ILE A 45 6.37 7.85 -0.55
N SER A 46 6.26 6.98 0.45
CA SER A 46 7.19 5.90 0.73
C SER A 46 6.51 4.57 0.49
N LEU A 47 7.26 3.62 -0.07
CA LEU A 47 6.81 2.29 -0.39
C LEU A 47 7.74 1.28 0.27
N GLU A 48 7.16 0.39 1.06
CA GLU A 48 7.88 -0.63 1.80
C GLU A 48 7.30 -2.02 1.47
N GLU A 49 8.20 -2.95 1.17
CA GLU A 49 7.88 -4.36 0.98
C GLU A 49 8.36 -5.14 2.20
N SER A 50 7.45 -5.85 2.85
CA SER A 50 7.76 -6.74 3.98
C SER A 50 7.31 -8.15 3.68
N TRP A 51 8.05 -9.13 4.20
CA TRP A 51 7.73 -10.54 4.02
C TRP A 51 7.94 -11.31 5.31
N TYR A 52 7.22 -12.42 5.45
CA TYR A 52 7.38 -13.34 6.57
C TYR A 52 7.18 -14.79 6.10
N TYR A 53 7.96 -15.70 6.67
CA TYR A 53 7.76 -17.13 6.49
C TYR A 53 6.61 -17.64 7.37
N GLY A 54 5.65 -18.31 6.75
CA GLY A 54 4.68 -19.18 7.40
C GLY A 54 5.04 -20.64 7.18
N PHE A 55 4.34 -21.56 7.86
CA PHE A 55 4.65 -22.99 7.82
C PHE A 55 4.58 -23.60 6.40
N ILE A 56 3.69 -23.10 5.54
CA ILE A 56 3.45 -23.64 4.18
C ILE A 56 3.67 -22.61 3.05
N GLY A 57 4.32 -21.48 3.35
CA GLY A 57 4.52 -20.45 2.33
C GLY A 57 5.00 -19.12 2.90
N THR A 58 5.05 -18.11 2.05
CA THR A 58 5.59 -16.79 2.41
C THR A 58 4.51 -15.74 2.22
N GLY A 59 4.22 -14.97 3.27
CA GLY A 59 3.39 -13.79 3.17
C GLY A 59 4.22 -12.59 2.71
N TYR A 60 3.68 -11.81 1.79
CA TYR A 60 4.28 -10.58 1.31
C TYR A 60 3.28 -9.44 1.42
N CYS A 61 3.73 -8.28 1.90
CA CYS A 61 2.91 -7.10 2.07
C CYS A 61 3.59 -5.88 1.44
N THR A 62 2.81 -5.15 0.63
CA THR A 62 3.12 -3.79 0.21
C THR A 62 2.50 -2.83 1.20
N THR A 63 3.32 -1.95 1.78
CA THR A 63 2.87 -0.83 2.58
C THR A 63 3.22 0.46 1.86
N ILE A 64 2.26 1.38 1.76
CA ILE A 64 2.46 2.73 1.24
C ILE A 64 2.12 3.72 2.33
N THR A 65 3.03 4.64 2.60
CA THR A 65 2.81 5.78 3.49
C THR A 65 2.98 7.07 2.69
N ALA A 66 2.22 8.10 3.05
CA ALA A 66 2.29 9.40 2.38
C ALA A 66 1.79 10.50 3.30
N LEU A 67 2.00 11.75 2.88
CA LEU A 67 1.32 12.92 3.42
C LEU A 67 0.28 13.41 2.41
N VAL A 68 -0.95 13.61 2.88
CA VAL A 68 -2.00 14.27 2.12
C VAL A 68 -2.01 15.73 2.48
N THR A 69 -1.91 16.61 1.48
CA THR A 69 -2.11 18.05 1.63
C THR A 69 -3.40 18.45 0.93
N ARG A 70 -4.31 19.11 1.66
CA ARG A 70 -5.55 19.68 1.14
C ARG A 70 -5.58 21.17 1.38
N GLU A 71 -5.94 21.93 0.35
CA GLU A 71 -6.28 23.33 0.52
C GLU A 71 -7.59 23.39 1.32
N SER A 72 -7.59 24.13 2.43
CA SER A 72 -8.83 24.39 3.14
C SER A 72 -9.64 25.34 2.27
N SER A 73 -10.71 24.83 1.65
CA SER A 73 -11.70 25.69 1.01
C SER A 73 -12.15 26.75 2.03
N PRO A 74 -12.28 28.03 1.65
CA PRO A 74 -12.71 29.10 2.55
C PRO A 74 -14.11 28.87 3.13
#